data_AF-A0A9P8I655-F1
#
_entry.id   AF-A0A9P8I655-F1
#
_cell.length_a   1.000
_cell.length_b   1.000
_cell.length_c   1.000
_cell.angle_alpha   90.00
_cell.angle_beta   90.00
_cell.angle_gamma   90.00
#
_symmetry.space_group_name_H-M   'P 1'
#
loop_
_entity.id
_entity.type
_entity.pdbx_description
1 polymer ?
#
loop_
_entity_poly.entity_id
_entity_poly.type
_entity_poly.pdbx_seq_one_letter_code
_entity_poly.pdbx_strand_id
1 'polypeptide(L)'
;MGAISSGASDKIHVIAVDYRGFGYSTGSPTEGGIVVDAVALVDWALTVAKIPPNRILLLGQSLGTAVATAAAEHFSMTTPQIDFAGLILVAGFSDIPTLLLTYSIVGFFPLLSPLRPYPTVQKWFAGRMVDKWNTADRLANYVRASERVKLFLIHSKNDHEISWTHSDALFYSAANATSQQGMTVKQINSMKAKFDLGEAGLVNTWRTPGKTIRQEIIGYGAHNRIVTYAPVALAVFRAFGI
;
A
#
# COMPACT_ATOMS: atom_id res chain seq x y z
N MET A 1 -11.04 11.33 6.85
CA MET A 1 -10.47 12.00 5.64
C MET A 1 -9.98 13.42 5.89
N GLY A 2 -10.42 14.15 6.92
CA GLY A 2 -10.04 15.57 7.11
C GLY A 2 -8.53 15.89 7.13
N ALA A 3 -7.67 15.00 7.62
CA ALA A 3 -6.23 15.25 7.68
C ALA A 3 -5.52 15.27 6.30
N ILE A 4 -6.08 14.60 5.28
CA ILE A 4 -5.43 14.42 3.96
C ILE A 4 -5.36 15.75 3.20
N SER A 5 -6.36 16.62 3.38
CA SER A 5 -6.46 17.92 2.71
C SER A 5 -6.38 19.11 3.67
N SER A 6 -6.34 18.92 4.99
CA SER A 6 -6.49 20.04 5.95
C SER A 6 -5.43 21.14 5.85
N GLY A 7 -4.22 20.84 5.37
CA GLY A 7 -3.17 21.86 5.17
C GLY A 7 -3.14 22.52 3.80
N ALA A 8 -4.01 22.09 2.87
CA ALA A 8 -4.10 22.63 1.50
C ALA A 8 -5.48 22.31 0.90
N SER A 9 -6.56 22.64 1.64
CA SER A 9 -7.93 22.22 1.31
C SER A 9 -8.48 22.89 0.05
N ASP A 10 -7.87 24.00 -0.35
CA ASP A 10 -8.10 24.72 -1.60
C ASP A 10 -7.38 24.08 -2.81
N LYS A 11 -6.43 23.16 -2.58
CA LYS A 11 -5.58 22.57 -3.62
C LYS A 11 -5.75 21.06 -3.81
N ILE A 12 -6.31 20.37 -2.81
CA ILE A 12 -6.44 18.90 -2.79
C ILE A 12 -7.91 18.51 -2.80
N HIS A 13 -8.30 17.76 -3.82
CA HIS A 13 -9.61 17.11 -3.90
C HIS A 13 -9.47 15.63 -3.58
N VAL A 14 -10.42 15.09 -2.82
CA VAL A 14 -10.49 13.66 -2.50
C VAL A 14 -11.67 13.06 -3.23
N ILE A 15 -11.42 12.00 -3.98
CA ILE A 15 -12.46 11.19 -4.63
C ILE A 15 -12.46 9.82 -3.95
N ALA A 16 -13.63 9.39 -3.50
CA ALA A 16 -13.85 8.11 -2.87
C ALA A 16 -15.08 7.46 -3.50
N VAL A 17 -14.99 6.16 -3.76
CA VAL A 17 -16.08 5.38 -4.37
C VAL A 17 -16.30 4.10 -3.58
N ASP A 18 -17.55 3.65 -3.56
CA ASP A 18 -17.88 2.31 -3.08
C ASP A 18 -17.55 1.31 -4.19
N TYR A 19 -16.70 0.33 -3.89
CA TYR A 19 -16.47 -0.80 -4.82
C TYR A 19 -17.72 -1.64 -4.98
N ARG A 20 -17.82 -2.40 -6.07
CA ARG A 20 -18.92 -3.35 -6.29
C ARG A 20 -19.15 -4.24 -5.07
N GLY A 21 -20.41 -4.37 -4.65
CA GLY A 21 -20.79 -5.15 -3.47
C GLY A 21 -20.57 -4.43 -2.12
N PHE A 22 -20.12 -3.18 -2.11
CA PHE A 22 -20.05 -2.31 -0.93
C PHE A 22 -20.97 -1.10 -1.08
N GLY A 23 -21.41 -0.55 0.06
CA GLY A 23 -22.23 0.68 0.10
C GLY A 23 -23.45 0.58 -0.81
N TYR A 24 -23.56 1.50 -1.77
CA TYR A 24 -24.64 1.52 -2.76
C TYR A 24 -24.29 0.83 -4.09
N SER A 25 -23.05 0.35 -4.26
CA SER A 25 -22.58 -0.28 -5.49
C SER A 25 -23.05 -1.73 -5.60
N THR A 26 -23.66 -2.09 -6.74
CA THR A 26 -24.16 -3.45 -7.03
C THR A 26 -23.03 -4.43 -7.35
N GLY A 27 -23.32 -5.75 -7.33
CA GLY A 27 -22.38 -6.80 -7.76
C GLY A 27 -21.75 -7.56 -6.60
N SER A 28 -20.69 -8.33 -6.88
CA SER A 28 -19.99 -9.16 -5.88
C SER A 28 -18.51 -8.75 -5.74
N PRO A 29 -17.99 -8.62 -4.50
CA PRO A 29 -16.68 -8.04 -4.21
C PRO A 29 -15.51 -9.03 -4.37
N THR A 30 -15.27 -9.53 -5.59
CA THR A 30 -14.10 -10.38 -5.91
C THR A 30 -12.82 -9.53 -6.11
N GLU A 31 -11.63 -10.10 -5.92
CA GLU A 31 -10.35 -9.37 -6.16
C GLU A 31 -10.32 -8.72 -7.55
N GLY A 32 -10.53 -9.50 -8.61
CA GLY A 32 -10.51 -8.98 -9.98
C GLY A 32 -11.57 -7.90 -10.20
N GLY A 33 -12.77 -8.06 -9.64
CA GLY A 33 -13.85 -7.08 -9.77
C GLY A 33 -13.53 -5.75 -9.09
N ILE A 34 -13.03 -5.77 -7.86
CA ILE A 34 -12.65 -4.55 -7.13
C ILE A 34 -11.49 -3.83 -7.81
N VAL A 35 -10.51 -4.57 -8.34
CA VAL A 35 -9.41 -3.98 -9.12
C VAL A 35 -9.93 -3.28 -10.37
N VAL A 36 -10.91 -3.86 -11.08
CA VAL A 36 -11.56 -3.22 -12.23
C VAL A 36 -12.24 -1.91 -11.83
N ASP A 37 -12.91 -1.86 -10.68
CA ASP A 37 -13.56 -0.64 -10.21
C ASP A 37 -12.54 0.48 -9.93
N ALA A 38 -11.41 0.13 -9.32
CA ALA A 38 -10.33 1.09 -9.07
C ALA A 38 -9.69 1.60 -10.37
N VAL A 39 -9.47 0.71 -11.34
CA VAL A 39 -8.97 1.09 -12.67
C VAL A 39 -9.98 2.00 -13.37
N ALA A 40 -11.28 1.70 -13.31
CA ALA A 40 -12.32 2.52 -13.92
C ALA A 40 -12.40 3.93 -13.30
N LEU A 41 -12.23 4.06 -11.98
CA LEU A 41 -12.16 5.36 -11.31
C LEU A 41 -10.98 6.20 -11.82
N VAL A 42 -9.80 5.59 -11.91
CA VAL A 42 -8.61 6.30 -12.38
C VAL A 42 -8.71 6.63 -13.87
N ASP A 43 -9.24 5.72 -14.69
CA ASP A 43 -9.52 5.99 -16.10
C ASP A 43 -10.47 7.18 -16.24
N TRP A 44 -11.58 7.21 -15.50
CA TRP A 44 -12.49 8.36 -15.48
C TRP A 44 -11.79 9.67 -15.12
N ALA A 45 -10.89 9.64 -14.12
CA ALA A 45 -10.14 10.84 -13.72
C ALA A 45 -9.22 11.34 -14.85
N LEU A 46 -8.57 10.41 -15.57
CA LEU A 46 -7.68 10.71 -16.69
C LEU A 46 -8.44 11.15 -17.94
N THR A 47 -9.53 10.47 -18.29
CA THR A 47 -10.20 10.56 -19.60
C THR A 47 -11.41 11.47 -19.60
N VAL A 48 -12.15 11.56 -18.49
CA VAL A 48 -13.37 12.38 -18.37
C VAL A 48 -13.07 13.67 -17.61
N ALA A 49 -12.51 13.57 -16.40
CA ALA A 49 -12.15 14.74 -15.62
C ALA A 49 -10.86 15.45 -16.13
N LYS A 50 -10.15 14.83 -17.08
CA LYS A 50 -8.94 15.35 -17.73
C LYS A 50 -7.84 15.77 -16.74
N ILE A 51 -7.73 15.06 -15.62
CA ILE A 51 -6.71 15.33 -14.60
C ILE A 51 -5.38 14.71 -15.06
N PRO A 52 -4.29 15.50 -15.19
CA PRO A 52 -2.99 14.95 -15.55
C PRO A 52 -2.50 13.91 -14.52
N PRO A 53 -1.84 12.81 -14.94
CA PRO A 53 -1.36 11.77 -14.01
C PRO A 53 -0.46 12.29 -12.89
N ASN A 54 0.39 13.28 -13.18
CA ASN A 54 1.28 13.90 -12.19
C ASN A 54 0.54 14.75 -11.13
N ARG A 55 -0.79 14.92 -11.26
CA ARG A 55 -1.69 15.54 -10.27
C ARG A 55 -2.62 14.52 -9.60
N ILE A 56 -2.44 13.23 -9.87
CA ILE A 56 -3.21 12.15 -9.25
C ILE A 56 -2.30 11.43 -8.25
N LEU A 57 -2.80 11.22 -7.03
CA LEU A 57 -2.15 10.48 -5.96
C LEU A 57 -3.06 9.32 -5.58
N LEU A 58 -2.54 8.09 -5.61
CA LEU A 58 -3.28 6.92 -5.18
C LEU A 58 -3.02 6.68 -3.70
N LEU A 59 -4.09 6.54 -2.91
CA LEU A 59 -4.02 6.30 -1.47
C LEU A 59 -4.93 5.12 -1.13
N GLY A 60 -4.34 4.13 -0.46
CA GLY A 60 -5.06 2.96 0.05
C GLY A 60 -4.84 2.79 1.54
N GLN A 61 -5.87 2.31 2.26
CA GLN A 61 -5.77 1.86 3.65
C GLN A 61 -6.28 0.43 3.78
N SER A 62 -5.60 -0.41 4.55
CA SER A 62 -5.98 -1.83 4.74
C SER A 62 -6.12 -2.55 3.40
N LEU A 63 -7.26 -3.17 3.08
CA LEU A 63 -7.56 -3.73 1.75
C LEU A 63 -7.34 -2.75 0.60
N GLY A 64 -7.65 -1.46 0.81
CA GLY A 64 -7.41 -0.42 -0.17
C GLY A 64 -5.94 -0.30 -0.58
N THR A 65 -4.97 -0.76 0.23
CA THR A 65 -3.56 -0.79 -0.17
C THR A 65 -3.29 -1.76 -1.31
N ALA A 66 -3.91 -2.94 -1.28
CA ALA A 66 -3.81 -3.94 -2.32
C ALA A 66 -4.49 -3.43 -3.61
N VAL A 67 -5.66 -2.80 -3.47
CA VAL A 67 -6.42 -2.23 -4.57
C VAL A 67 -5.68 -1.07 -5.24
N ALA A 68 -5.18 -0.10 -4.46
CA ALA A 68 -4.41 1.04 -4.97
C ALA A 68 -3.11 0.59 -5.64
N THR A 69 -2.44 -0.43 -5.09
CA THR A 69 -1.26 -1.04 -5.71
C THR A 69 -1.60 -1.70 -7.04
N ALA A 70 -2.70 -2.45 -7.13
CA ALA A 70 -3.13 -3.09 -8.38
C ALA A 70 -3.49 -2.06 -9.46
N ALA A 71 -4.14 -0.95 -9.09
CA ALA A 71 -4.39 0.15 -10.01
C ALA A 71 -3.07 0.79 -10.48
N ALA A 72 -2.14 1.08 -9.57
CA ALA A 72 -0.83 1.63 -9.91
C ALA A 72 -0.04 0.70 -10.86
N GLU A 73 -0.03 -0.60 -10.57
CA GLU A 73 0.56 -1.64 -11.41
C GLU A 73 -0.03 -1.62 -12.82
N HIS A 74 -1.36 -1.64 -12.95
CA HIS A 74 -2.06 -1.62 -14.22
C HIS A 74 -1.60 -0.46 -15.12
N PHE A 75 -1.65 0.77 -14.61
CA PHE A 75 -1.28 1.98 -15.38
C PHE A 75 0.23 2.12 -15.61
N SER A 76 1.08 1.51 -14.77
CA SER A 76 2.52 1.44 -15.05
C SER A 76 2.88 0.49 -16.20
N MET A 77 1.96 -0.36 -16.62
CA MET A 77 2.15 -1.34 -17.71
C MET A 77 1.42 -0.97 -19.00
N THR A 78 0.65 0.12 -19.01
CA THR A 78 -0.02 0.59 -20.24
C THR A 78 0.98 1.17 -21.24
N THR A 79 0.55 1.35 -22.49
CA THR A 79 1.31 2.08 -23.52
C THR A 79 0.48 3.27 -24.01
N PRO A 80 0.87 4.52 -23.71
CA PRO A 80 2.05 4.92 -22.94
C PRO A 80 1.93 4.53 -21.46
N GLN A 81 3.08 4.37 -20.81
CA GLN A 81 3.17 4.13 -19.38
C GLN A 81 2.73 5.39 -18.60
N ILE A 82 2.03 5.19 -17.50
CA ILE A 82 1.52 6.27 -16.66
C ILE A 82 2.08 6.19 -15.25
N ASP A 83 2.88 7.20 -14.88
CA ASP A 83 3.41 7.39 -13.53
C ASP A 83 2.66 8.52 -12.79
N PHE A 84 2.02 8.18 -11.69
CA PHE A 84 1.26 9.10 -10.83
C PHE A 84 2.14 10.00 -9.94
N ALA A 85 1.54 10.98 -9.26
CA ALA A 85 2.24 11.83 -8.29
C ALA A 85 2.82 11.03 -7.12
N GLY A 86 2.20 9.91 -6.77
CA GLY A 86 2.70 8.96 -5.79
C GLY A 86 1.69 7.86 -5.47
N LEU A 87 2.12 6.94 -4.61
CA LEU A 87 1.32 5.87 -4.02
C LEU A 87 1.52 5.89 -2.49
N ILE A 88 0.43 5.97 -1.73
CA ILE A 88 0.44 5.95 -0.27
C ILE A 88 -0.32 4.72 0.21
N LEU A 89 0.37 3.84 0.92
CA LEU A 89 -0.19 2.63 1.51
C LEU A 89 -0.19 2.77 3.04
N VAL A 90 -1.38 2.81 3.63
CA VAL A 90 -1.58 2.96 5.08
C VAL A 90 -2.06 1.64 5.67
N ALA A 91 -1.38 1.13 6.70
CA ALA A 91 -1.72 -0.13 7.36
C ALA A 91 -1.92 -1.29 6.36
N GLY A 92 -1.00 -1.42 5.40
CA GLY A 92 -1.09 -2.40 4.32
C GLY A 92 -0.58 -3.79 4.70
N PHE A 93 -0.90 -4.78 3.88
CA PHE A 93 -0.45 -6.16 4.01
C PHE A 93 0.28 -6.64 2.74
N SER A 94 1.13 -7.66 2.87
CA SER A 94 1.89 -8.22 1.76
C SER A 94 1.04 -9.13 0.86
N ASP A 95 0.22 -9.98 1.47
CA ASP A 95 -0.67 -10.95 0.85
C ASP A 95 -1.64 -11.53 1.91
N ILE A 96 -2.81 -12.02 1.49
CA ILE A 96 -3.81 -12.60 2.40
C ILE A 96 -3.30 -13.86 3.13
N PRO A 97 -2.59 -14.81 2.50
CA PRO A 97 -2.05 -15.97 3.21
C PRO A 97 -1.15 -15.59 4.39
N THR A 98 -0.21 -14.66 4.20
CA THR A 98 0.66 -14.15 5.27
C THR A 98 -0.14 -13.34 6.29
N LEU A 99 -1.11 -12.55 5.83
CA LEU A 99 -2.01 -11.80 6.72
C LEU A 99 -2.76 -12.76 7.63
N LEU A 100 -3.36 -13.84 7.14
CA LEU A 100 -4.17 -14.75 7.97
C LEU A 100 -3.34 -15.55 9.00
N LEU A 101 -2.02 -15.65 8.81
CA LEU A 101 -1.11 -16.19 9.83
C LEU A 101 -0.86 -15.22 10.99
N THR A 102 -1.10 -13.92 10.78
CA THR A 102 -0.86 -12.84 11.76
C THR A 102 -2.15 -12.13 12.20
N TYR A 103 -3.24 -12.27 11.42
CA TYR A 103 -4.51 -11.57 11.58
C TYR A 103 -5.26 -12.08 12.81
N SER A 104 -5.53 -11.16 13.73
CA SER A 104 -6.27 -11.43 14.97
C SER A 104 -7.70 -10.91 14.83
N ILE A 105 -8.65 -11.84 14.66
CA ILE A 105 -10.08 -11.49 14.72
C ILE A 105 -10.40 -11.19 16.18
N VAL A 106 -10.77 -9.94 16.47
CA VAL A 106 -11.23 -9.50 17.79
C VAL A 106 -10.15 -9.60 18.88
N GLY A 107 -8.94 -9.11 18.58
CA GLY A 107 -7.95 -8.70 19.58
C GLY A 107 -7.40 -9.78 20.54
N PHE A 108 -7.78 -11.06 20.41
CA PHE A 108 -7.33 -12.12 21.33
C PHE A 108 -6.96 -13.45 20.65
N PHE A 109 -7.33 -13.69 19.38
CA PHE A 109 -7.00 -14.95 18.69
C PHE A 109 -6.61 -14.74 17.21
N PRO A 110 -5.37 -15.09 16.80
CA PRO A 110 -5.01 -15.10 15.40
C PRO A 110 -5.64 -16.32 14.71
N LEU A 111 -6.53 -16.08 13.73
CA LEU A 111 -7.51 -17.06 13.24
C LEU A 111 -6.88 -18.38 12.78
N LEU A 112 -5.69 -18.33 12.16
CA LEU A 112 -4.95 -19.51 11.71
C LEU A 112 -3.62 -19.72 12.44
N SER A 113 -3.33 -18.99 13.52
CA SER A 113 -2.09 -19.19 14.28
C SER A 113 -1.95 -20.59 14.92
N PRO A 114 -3.02 -21.27 15.37
CA PRO A 114 -2.93 -22.68 15.79
C PRO A 114 -2.46 -23.63 14.67
N LEU A 115 -2.57 -23.22 13.40
CA LEU A 115 -2.09 -23.99 12.26
C LEU A 115 -0.62 -23.70 11.92
N ARG A 116 0.08 -22.80 12.64
CA ARG A 116 1.53 -22.51 12.47
C ARG A 116 2.43 -23.75 12.41
N PRO A 117 2.23 -24.78 13.26
CA PRO A 117 3.06 -25.99 13.24
C PRO A 117 2.81 -26.90 12.03
N TYR A 118 1.77 -26.65 11.22
CA TYR A 118 1.30 -27.55 10.17
C TYR A 118 1.42 -26.90 8.77
N PRO A 119 2.65 -26.76 8.23
CA PRO A 119 2.90 -26.04 6.98
C PRO A 119 2.19 -26.65 5.76
N THR A 120 1.94 -27.97 5.74
CA THR A 120 1.20 -28.63 4.66
C THR A 120 -0.27 -28.20 4.61
N VAL A 121 -0.91 -28.05 5.77
CA VAL A 121 -2.31 -27.60 5.88
C VAL A 121 -2.44 -26.15 5.45
N GLN A 122 -1.46 -25.31 5.82
CA GLN A 122 -1.40 -23.91 5.37
C GLN A 122 -1.25 -23.81 3.86
N LYS A 123 -0.32 -24.56 3.25
CA LYS A 123 -0.14 -24.58 1.80
C LYS A 123 -1.39 -25.05 1.07
N TRP A 124 -2.08 -26.05 1.61
CA TRP A 124 -3.36 -26.51 1.07
C TRP A 124 -4.43 -25.42 1.14
N PHE A 125 -4.60 -24.76 2.30
CA PHE A 125 -5.60 -23.70 2.49
C PHE A 125 -5.30 -22.47 1.62
N ALA A 126 -4.06 -21.99 1.60
CA ALA A 126 -3.61 -20.89 0.75
C ALA A 126 -3.73 -21.23 -0.75
N GLY A 127 -3.52 -22.50 -1.12
CA GLY A 127 -3.71 -22.98 -2.49
C GLY A 127 -5.17 -23.00 -2.94
N ARG A 128 -6.13 -23.05 -2.01
CA ARG A 128 -7.58 -23.00 -2.28
C ARG A 128 -8.16 -21.59 -2.29
N MET A 129 -7.40 -20.58 -1.88
CA MET A 129 -7.83 -19.18 -1.95
C MET A 129 -7.84 -18.68 -3.39
N VAL A 130 -9.00 -18.21 -3.82
CA VAL A 130 -9.21 -17.59 -5.12
C VAL A 130 -8.61 -16.17 -5.11
N ASP A 131 -9.00 -15.37 -4.12
CA ASP A 131 -8.51 -13.99 -3.94
C ASP A 131 -7.33 -14.00 -2.97
N LYS A 132 -6.11 -13.75 -3.49
CA LYS A 132 -4.85 -13.84 -2.73
C LYS A 132 -4.29 -12.47 -2.37
N TRP A 133 -4.65 -11.44 -3.15
CA TRP A 133 -4.18 -10.07 -3.01
C TRP A 133 -2.67 -9.99 -2.80
N ASN A 134 -1.89 -10.47 -3.78
CA ASN A 134 -0.42 -10.48 -3.73
C ASN A 134 0.17 -9.07 -3.85
N THR A 135 -0.12 -8.19 -2.89
CA THR A 135 0.26 -6.77 -2.87
C THR A 135 1.76 -6.58 -3.03
N ALA A 136 2.58 -7.42 -2.38
CA ALA A 136 4.04 -7.32 -2.48
C ALA A 136 4.56 -7.56 -3.92
N ASP A 137 3.98 -8.52 -4.63
CA ASP A 137 4.36 -8.83 -6.02
C ASP A 137 3.89 -7.73 -6.96
N ARG A 138 2.63 -7.29 -6.82
CA ARG A 138 2.07 -6.17 -7.59
C ARG A 138 2.86 -4.89 -7.38
N LEU A 139 3.27 -4.62 -6.15
CA LEU A 139 4.11 -3.47 -5.79
C LEU A 139 5.49 -3.56 -6.44
N ALA A 140 6.10 -4.74 -6.44
CA ALA A 140 7.38 -4.95 -7.13
C ALA A 140 7.25 -4.75 -8.64
N ASN A 141 6.18 -5.25 -9.24
CA ASN A 141 5.89 -5.06 -10.67
C ASN A 141 5.69 -3.59 -11.02
N TYR A 142 4.86 -2.86 -10.24
CA TYR A 142 4.70 -1.41 -10.36
C TYR A 142 6.05 -0.69 -10.28
N VAL A 143 6.88 -1.02 -9.28
CA VAL A 143 8.19 -0.37 -9.11
C VAL A 143 9.15 -0.69 -10.26
N ARG A 144 9.14 -1.90 -10.82
CA ARG A 144 9.97 -2.27 -11.98
C ARG A 144 9.54 -1.54 -13.25
N ALA A 145 8.23 -1.47 -13.51
CA ALA A 145 7.69 -0.89 -14.73
C ALA A 145 7.77 0.65 -14.72
N SER A 146 7.49 1.29 -13.57
CA SER A 146 7.46 2.76 -13.47
C SER A 146 8.83 3.39 -13.77
N GLU A 147 8.91 4.61 -14.27
CA GLU A 147 10.19 5.36 -14.36
C GLU A 147 10.37 6.20 -13.10
N ARG A 148 9.29 6.82 -12.65
CA ARG A 148 9.21 7.67 -11.46
C ARG A 148 8.32 7.03 -10.41
N VAL A 149 8.86 6.85 -9.20
CA VAL A 149 8.13 6.30 -8.05
C VAL A 149 8.28 7.21 -6.86
N LYS A 150 7.16 7.60 -6.26
CA LYS A 150 7.09 8.17 -4.90
C LYS A 150 6.16 7.30 -4.07
N LEU A 151 6.72 6.32 -3.37
CA LEU A 151 6.00 5.36 -2.54
C LEU A 151 6.13 5.73 -1.06
N PHE A 152 4.99 5.80 -0.36
CA PHE A 152 4.91 6.02 1.08
C PHE A 152 4.20 4.84 1.74
N LEU A 153 4.87 4.17 2.67
CA LEU A 153 4.33 3.08 3.47
C LEU A 153 4.19 3.59 4.91
N ILE A 154 2.97 3.61 5.45
CA ILE A 154 2.70 4.19 6.76
C ILE A 154 1.98 3.14 7.62
N HIS A 155 2.52 2.81 8.79
CA HIS A 155 1.94 1.79 9.68
C HIS A 155 2.13 2.16 11.15
N SER A 156 1.23 1.74 12.04
CA SER A 156 1.44 1.90 13.49
C SER A 156 1.96 0.61 14.14
N LYS A 157 2.90 0.73 15.08
CA LYS A 157 3.37 -0.41 15.88
C LYS A 157 2.25 -1.07 16.68
N ASN A 158 1.28 -0.27 17.16
CA ASN A 158 0.11 -0.73 17.89
C ASN A 158 -1.11 -1.04 17.00
N ASP A 159 -0.89 -1.38 15.72
CA ASP A 159 -1.95 -1.95 14.88
C ASP A 159 -2.22 -3.40 15.33
N HIS A 160 -3.40 -3.61 15.93
CA HIS A 160 -3.82 -4.93 16.43
C HIS A 160 -4.48 -5.80 15.35
N GLU A 161 -4.81 -5.23 14.19
CA GLU A 161 -5.46 -5.94 13.09
C GLU A 161 -4.42 -6.45 12.10
N ILE A 162 -3.48 -5.59 11.68
CA ILE A 162 -2.44 -5.90 10.71
C ILE A 162 -1.07 -5.57 11.31
N SER A 163 -0.21 -6.57 11.46
CA SER A 163 1.14 -6.34 11.99
C SER A 163 1.95 -5.42 11.09
N TRP A 164 2.64 -4.44 11.69
CA TRP A 164 3.51 -3.51 10.97
C TRP A 164 4.66 -4.19 10.20
N THR A 165 4.97 -5.45 10.50
CA THR A 165 5.94 -6.26 9.75
C THR A 165 5.53 -6.50 8.29
N HIS A 166 4.25 -6.39 7.96
CA HIS A 166 3.83 -6.38 6.56
C HIS A 166 4.34 -5.14 5.81
N SER A 167 4.43 -3.99 6.48
CA SER A 167 5.05 -2.80 5.90
C SER A 167 6.52 -3.04 5.59
N ASP A 168 7.24 -3.81 6.42
CA ASP A 168 8.61 -4.23 6.13
C ASP A 168 8.67 -5.12 4.89
N ALA A 169 7.79 -6.10 4.76
CA ALA A 169 7.72 -6.96 3.58
C ALA A 169 7.46 -6.15 2.30
N LEU A 170 6.53 -5.18 2.33
CA LEU A 170 6.27 -4.27 1.22
C LEU A 170 7.48 -3.39 0.90
N PHE A 171 8.17 -2.86 1.92
CA PHE A 171 9.37 -2.04 1.76
C PHE A 171 10.50 -2.84 1.10
N TYR A 172 10.78 -4.05 1.58
CA TYR A 172 11.83 -4.89 1.00
C TYR A 172 11.48 -5.34 -0.41
N SER A 173 10.21 -5.68 -0.69
CA SER A 173 9.76 -6.04 -2.04
C SER A 173 9.98 -4.87 -3.02
N ALA A 174 9.53 -3.67 -2.64
CA ALA A 174 9.68 -2.47 -3.46
C ALA A 174 11.16 -2.06 -3.63
N ALA A 175 11.96 -2.10 -2.57
CA ALA A 175 13.38 -1.76 -2.66
C ALA A 175 14.15 -2.77 -3.52
N ASN A 176 13.88 -4.07 -3.35
CA ASN A 176 14.46 -5.12 -4.18
C ASN A 176 14.13 -4.91 -5.67
N ALA A 177 12.89 -4.51 -5.97
CA ALA A 177 12.40 -4.24 -7.32
C ALA A 177 13.09 -3.07 -8.03
N THR A 178 13.87 -2.23 -7.32
CA THR A 178 14.69 -1.19 -7.97
C THR A 178 16.02 -1.73 -8.54
N SER A 179 16.38 -2.99 -8.28
CA SER A 179 17.60 -3.63 -8.77
C SER A 179 17.30 -4.71 -9.80
N GLN A 180 18.08 -4.76 -10.88
CA GLN A 180 17.99 -5.85 -11.87
C GLN A 180 18.58 -7.17 -11.36
N GLN A 181 19.58 -7.13 -10.48
CA GLN A 181 20.28 -8.32 -9.96
C GLN A 181 19.60 -8.89 -8.70
N GLY A 182 18.57 -8.21 -8.19
CA GLY A 182 17.98 -8.49 -6.89
C GLY A 182 18.91 -8.11 -5.73
N MET A 183 18.34 -8.00 -4.53
CA MET A 183 19.02 -7.67 -3.28
C MET A 183 18.41 -8.47 -2.14
N THR A 184 19.28 -8.94 -1.26
CA THR A 184 18.86 -9.54 0.01
C THR A 184 18.38 -8.47 0.99
N VAL A 185 17.54 -8.87 1.95
CA VAL A 185 17.11 -8.00 3.06
C VAL A 185 18.30 -7.41 3.83
N LYS A 186 19.39 -8.19 3.98
CA LYS A 186 20.62 -7.72 4.64
C LYS A 186 21.27 -6.57 3.88
N GLN A 187 21.38 -6.68 2.55
CA GLN A 187 21.92 -5.62 1.69
C GLN A 187 21.05 -4.35 1.76
N ILE A 188 19.72 -4.51 1.65
CA ILE A 188 18.79 -3.38 1.75
C ILE A 188 18.93 -2.70 3.11
N ASN A 189 19.02 -3.47 4.20
CA ASN A 189 19.19 -2.93 5.55
C ASN A 189 20.52 -2.19 5.76
N SER A 190 21.61 -2.61 5.10
CA SER A 190 22.89 -1.88 5.16
C SER A 190 22.90 -0.59 4.35
N MET A 191 22.02 -0.45 3.36
CA MET A 191 22.04 0.67 2.40
C MET A 191 20.90 1.68 2.62
N LYS A 192 19.80 1.27 3.27
CA LYS A 192 18.66 2.17 3.54
C LYS A 192 19.07 3.27 4.53
N ALA A 193 18.58 4.48 4.30
CA ALA A 193 18.65 5.52 5.31
C ALA A 193 17.63 5.21 6.41
N LYS A 194 18.07 5.15 7.66
CA LYS A 194 17.22 4.92 8.83
C LYS A 194 17.32 6.11 9.78
N PHE A 195 16.16 6.63 10.18
CA PHE A 195 16.03 7.66 11.20
C PHE A 195 15.13 7.13 12.31
N ASP A 196 15.69 7.04 13.51
CA ASP A 196 14.96 6.65 14.70
C ASP A 196 14.34 7.91 15.34
N LEU A 197 13.03 7.92 15.54
CA LEU A 197 12.30 9.03 16.15
C LEU A 197 11.95 8.71 17.62
N GLY A 198 12.54 7.65 18.20
CA GLY A 198 12.25 7.19 19.55
C GLY A 198 10.79 6.74 19.67
N GLU A 199 10.07 7.29 20.65
CA GLU A 199 8.66 6.99 20.90
C GLU A 199 7.73 7.36 19.73
N ALA A 200 8.12 8.35 18.91
CA ALA A 200 7.33 8.74 17.75
C ALA A 200 7.37 7.68 16.64
N GLY A 201 8.38 6.80 16.61
CA GLY A 201 8.49 5.70 15.66
C GLY A 201 9.82 5.64 14.92
N LEU A 202 9.79 5.09 13.71
CA LEU A 202 10.95 4.97 12.84
C LEU A 202 10.63 5.37 11.41
N VAL A 203 11.67 5.82 10.71
CA VAL A 203 11.62 6.22 9.32
C VAL A 203 12.70 5.47 8.55
N ASN A 204 12.32 4.70 7.55
CA ASN A 204 13.24 4.12 6.58
C ASN A 204 13.05 4.80 5.22
N THR A 205 14.13 5.07 4.50
CA THR A 205 14.09 5.62 3.15
C THR A 205 15.05 4.88 2.23
N TRP A 206 14.55 4.48 1.07
CA TRP A 206 15.31 3.92 -0.04
C TRP A 206 15.22 4.86 -1.24
N ARG A 207 16.36 5.16 -1.87
CA ARG A 207 16.44 6.07 -3.02
C ARG A 207 17.30 5.46 -4.11
N THR A 208 16.79 5.53 -5.33
CA THR A 208 17.52 5.29 -6.57
C THR A 208 17.15 6.40 -7.56
N PRO A 209 17.86 6.57 -8.69
CA PRO A 209 17.46 7.54 -9.71
C PRO A 209 15.98 7.36 -10.10
N GLY A 210 15.19 8.42 -9.99
CA GLY A 210 13.75 8.42 -10.31
C GLY A 210 12.82 7.82 -9.24
N LYS A 211 13.32 7.05 -8.27
CA LYS A 211 12.47 6.29 -7.33
C LYS A 211 12.81 6.57 -5.87
N THR A 212 11.79 6.93 -5.10
CA THR A 212 11.86 7.09 -3.65
C THR A 212 10.82 6.19 -2.99
N ILE A 213 11.27 5.33 -2.09
CA ILE A 213 10.41 4.50 -1.24
C ILE A 213 10.65 4.91 0.20
N ARG A 214 9.59 5.31 0.88
CA ARG A 214 9.66 5.85 2.23
C ARG A 214 8.70 5.10 3.13
N GLN A 215 9.21 4.59 4.25
CA GLN A 215 8.44 3.86 5.25
C GLN A 215 8.42 4.64 6.57
N GLU A 216 7.25 4.77 7.18
CA GLU A 216 7.01 5.40 8.48
C GLU A 216 6.28 4.41 9.38
N ILE A 217 6.98 3.85 10.36
CA ILE A 217 6.35 3.02 11.40
C ILE A 217 6.20 3.86 12.66
N ILE A 218 5.01 4.38 12.92
CA ILE A 218 4.73 5.24 14.06
C ILE A 218 4.45 4.44 15.33
N GLY A 219 4.79 4.98 16.49
CA GLY A 219 4.54 4.30 17.77
C GLY A 219 3.07 4.00 18.01
N TYR A 220 2.21 5.00 17.77
CA TYR A 220 0.79 4.96 18.10
C TYR A 220 -0.07 5.49 16.95
N GLY A 221 -1.13 4.77 16.63
CA GLY A 221 -2.11 5.17 15.61
C GLY A 221 -3.29 4.21 15.48
N ALA A 222 -3.12 2.95 15.89
CA ALA A 222 -4.08 1.86 15.67
C ALA A 222 -4.49 1.73 14.18
N HIS A 223 -5.22 0.66 13.84
CA HIS A 223 -5.55 0.36 12.44
C HIS A 223 -6.36 1.47 11.73
N ASN A 224 -7.39 1.97 12.42
CA ASN A 224 -8.39 2.86 11.80
C ASN A 224 -8.09 4.35 11.97
N ARG A 225 -7.29 4.76 12.97
CA ARG A 225 -7.02 6.18 13.22
C ARG A 225 -5.76 6.68 12.52
N ILE A 226 -4.80 5.80 12.22
CA ILE A 226 -3.53 6.20 11.59
C ILE A 226 -3.72 7.00 10.29
N VAL A 227 -4.78 6.74 9.52
CA VAL A 227 -5.08 7.48 8.28
C VAL A 227 -5.33 8.98 8.53
N THR A 228 -5.70 9.38 9.76
CA THR A 228 -5.93 10.78 10.13
C THR A 228 -4.71 11.45 10.73
N TYR A 229 -3.56 10.78 10.81
CA TYR A 229 -2.38 11.30 11.49
C TYR A 229 -1.50 12.12 10.53
N ALA A 230 -0.71 13.03 11.12
CA ALA A 230 0.18 13.95 10.40
C ALA A 230 1.10 13.28 9.35
N PRO A 231 1.67 12.06 9.56
CA PRO A 231 2.50 11.41 8.55
C PRO A 231 1.78 11.17 7.22
N VAL A 232 0.47 10.92 7.24
CA VAL A 232 -0.31 10.70 6.02
C VAL A 232 -0.47 12.01 5.25
N ALA A 233 -0.83 13.10 5.94
CA ALA A 233 -0.89 14.44 5.34
C ALA A 233 0.47 14.87 4.77
N LEU A 234 1.55 14.63 5.51
CA LEU A 234 2.91 14.95 5.09
C LEU A 234 3.36 14.12 3.89
N ALA A 235 2.95 12.85 3.81
CA ALA A 235 3.19 12.01 2.63
C ALA A 235 2.46 12.57 1.39
N VAL A 236 1.22 13.05 1.55
CA VAL A 236 0.46 13.71 0.47
C VAL A 236 1.19 14.96 -0.03
N PHE A 237 1.64 15.83 0.88
CA PHE A 237 2.38 17.04 0.51
C PHE A 237 3.69 16.71 -0.21
N ARG A 238 4.46 15.75 0.32
CA ARG A 238 5.70 15.28 -0.34
C ARG A 238 5.45 14.66 -1.72
N ALA A 239 4.34 13.95 -1.90
CA ALA A 239 3.97 13.38 -3.20
C ALA A 239 3.75 14.49 -4.24
N PHE A 240 3.00 15.53 -3.88
CA PHE A 240 2.74 16.68 -4.74
C PHE A 240 3.88 17.70 -4.81
N GLY A 241 4.84 17.67 -3.90
CA GLY A 241 5.95 18.63 -3.85
C GLY A 241 5.54 20.01 -3.35
N ILE A 242 4.55 20.06 -2.45
CA ILE A 242 4.06 21.29 -1.80
C ILE A 242 4.43 21.33 -0.32
#